data_AF-A0A7V8X3J8-F1
#
_entry.id   AF-A0A7V8X3J8-F1
#
_cell.length_a   1.000
_cell.length_b   1.000
_cell.length_c   1.000
_cell.angle_alpha   90.00
_cell.angle_beta   90.00
_cell.angle_gamma   90.00
#
_symmetry.space_group_name_H-M   'P 1'
#
loop_
_entity.id
_entity.type
_entity.pdbx_description
1 polymer ?
#
loop_
_entity_poly.entity_id
_entity_poly.type
_entity_poly.pdbx_seq_one_letter_code
_entity_poly.pdbx_strand_id
1 'polypeptide(L)'
;MNPIVLRDEEPPDDAVVVIRGGEMTGEFVRRTANDAHVELGIYAVSVFLTLDAGVDELCAAEPFLVRYGKVRLSTAGRLRAGGFPLIPTLQRPHYDVVLPDLEPPTLLRLDDCFDAPLTNPGRAE
;
A
#
# COMPACT_ATOMS: atom_id res chain seq x y z
N MET A 1 -4.69 -22.21 -1.94
CA MET A 1 -5.10 -20.84 -1.58
C MET A 1 -5.20 -20.81 -0.08
N ASN A 2 -4.40 -19.97 0.58
CA ASN A 2 -4.48 -19.82 2.03
C ASN A 2 -5.58 -18.81 2.34
N PRO A 3 -6.38 -19.03 3.39
CA PRO A 3 -7.38 -18.05 3.78
C PRO A 3 -6.69 -16.75 4.19
N ILE A 4 -7.24 -15.61 3.73
CA ILE A 4 -6.77 -14.32 4.20
C ILE A 4 -7.09 -14.16 5.69
N VAL A 5 -6.10 -13.74 6.46
CA VAL A 5 -6.24 -13.46 7.89
C VAL A 5 -6.14 -11.96 8.08
N LEU A 6 -7.20 -11.37 8.65
CA LEU A 6 -7.26 -9.97 9.00
C LEU A 6 -6.96 -9.82 10.50
N ARG A 7 -6.19 -8.80 10.86
CA ARG A 7 -6.09 -8.39 12.26
C ARG A 7 -7.42 -7.79 12.72
N ASP A 8 -7.75 -8.01 13.99
CA ASP A 8 -8.90 -7.38 14.64
C ASP A 8 -8.50 -5.99 15.14
N GLU A 9 -8.63 -4.99 14.26
CA GLU A 9 -8.36 -3.59 14.58
C GLU A 9 -9.35 -2.65 13.88
N GLU A 10 -9.57 -1.49 14.48
CA GLU A 10 -10.43 -0.46 13.87
C GLU A 10 -9.81 0.04 12.55
N PRO A 11 -10.65 0.44 11.56
CA PRO A 11 -10.15 1.10 10.38
C PRO A 11 -9.33 2.35 10.72
N PRO A 12 -8.23 2.61 10.00
CA PRO A 12 -7.40 3.79 10.24
C PRO A 12 -8.18 5.09 9.96
N ASP A 13 -7.85 6.14 10.71
CA ASP A 13 -8.33 7.50 10.46
C ASP A 13 -7.92 7.97 9.05
N ASP A 14 -8.78 8.79 8.43
CA ASP A 14 -8.59 9.26 7.05
C ASP A 14 -7.30 10.06 6.84
N ALA A 15 -6.78 10.71 7.89
CA ALA A 15 -5.55 11.47 7.85
C ALA A 15 -4.28 10.60 7.96
N VAL A 16 -4.39 9.32 8.33
CA VAL A 16 -3.23 8.42 8.44
C VAL A 16 -2.53 8.32 7.07
N VAL A 17 -1.22 8.60 7.06
CA VAL A 17 -0.41 8.52 5.85
C VAL A 17 -0.13 7.06 5.52
N VAL A 18 -0.29 6.74 4.24
CA VAL A 18 -0.05 5.43 3.63
C VAL A 18 1.23 5.53 2.79
N ILE A 19 2.13 4.58 2.97
CA ILE A 19 3.41 4.48 2.26
C ILE A 19 3.37 3.26 1.36
N ARG A 20 3.60 3.49 0.06
CA ARG A 20 3.79 2.43 -0.92
C ARG A 20 5.24 2.43 -1.39
N GLY A 21 5.95 1.33 -1.13
CA GLY A 21 7.27 1.07 -1.69
C GLY A 21 7.21 0.47 -3.10
N GLY A 22 8.21 0.76 -3.91
CA GLY A 22 8.34 0.20 -5.25
C GLY A 22 7.65 1.03 -6.35
N GLU A 23 7.64 0.48 -7.55
CA GLU A 23 7.10 1.16 -8.73
C GLU A 23 5.58 1.03 -8.80
N MET A 24 4.90 2.14 -9.14
CA MET A 24 3.43 2.24 -9.25
C MET A 24 2.94 2.34 -10.69
N THR A 25 3.78 2.00 -11.68
CA THR A 25 3.32 1.89 -13.06
C THR A 25 2.30 0.76 -13.19
N GLY A 26 1.33 0.91 -14.10
CA GLY A 26 0.22 -0.04 -14.24
C GLY A 26 0.65 -1.49 -14.44
N GLU A 27 1.79 -1.73 -15.10
CA GLU A 27 2.36 -3.08 -15.27
C GLU A 27 2.78 -3.70 -13.92
N PHE A 28 3.52 -2.96 -13.10
CA PHE A 28 4.00 -3.46 -11.81
C PHE A 28 2.87 -3.62 -10.79
N VAL A 29 1.90 -2.71 -10.79
CA VAL A 29 0.69 -2.81 -9.97
C VAL A 29 -0.11 -4.04 -10.38
N ARG A 30 -0.35 -4.24 -11.69
CA ARG A 30 -1.06 -5.42 -12.21
C ARG A 30 -0.37 -6.71 -11.81
N ARG A 31 0.95 -6.79 -11.93
CA ARG A 31 1.73 -7.97 -11.51
C ARG A 31 1.57 -8.23 -10.01
N THR A 32 1.82 -7.22 -9.18
CA THR A 32 1.72 -7.33 -7.71
C THR A 32 0.32 -7.77 -7.27
N ALA A 33 -0.72 -7.16 -7.84
CA ALA A 33 -2.10 -7.49 -7.50
C ALA A 33 -2.50 -8.88 -7.98
N ASN A 34 -2.03 -9.31 -9.14
CA ASN A 34 -2.25 -10.68 -9.61
C ASN A 34 -1.56 -11.72 -8.73
N ASP A 35 -0.32 -11.45 -8.29
CA ASP A 35 0.40 -12.33 -7.36
C ASP A 35 -0.38 -12.48 -6.04
N ALA A 36 -0.88 -11.37 -5.48
CA ALA A 36 -1.75 -11.39 -4.30
C ALA A 36 -3.04 -12.20 -4.55
N HIS A 37 -3.63 -12.13 -5.75
CA HIS A 37 -4.83 -12.90 -6.07
C HIS A 37 -4.57 -14.40 -6.14
N VAL A 38 -3.43 -14.83 -6.68
CA VAL A 38 -3.02 -16.24 -6.69
C VAL A 38 -2.82 -16.77 -5.26
N GLU A 39 -2.26 -15.95 -4.37
CA GLU A 39 -1.96 -16.35 -3.00
C GLU A 39 -3.18 -16.30 -2.05
N LEU A 40 -3.92 -15.19 -2.12
CA LEU A 40 -4.95 -14.79 -1.13
C LEU A 40 -6.37 -14.78 -1.71
N GLY A 41 -6.55 -14.88 -3.03
CA GLY A 41 -7.85 -14.84 -3.69
C GLY A 41 -8.39 -13.42 -3.96
N ILE A 42 -7.61 -12.37 -3.70
CA ILE A 42 -8.01 -10.96 -3.92
C ILE A 42 -6.93 -10.18 -4.67
N TYR A 43 -7.33 -9.21 -5.50
CA TYR A 43 -6.38 -8.27 -6.08
C TYR A 43 -6.00 -7.23 -5.02
N ALA A 44 -4.73 -7.17 -4.64
CA ALA A 44 -4.26 -6.29 -3.58
C ALA A 44 -2.84 -5.78 -3.82
N VAL A 45 -2.54 -4.57 -3.33
CA VAL A 45 -1.17 -4.07 -3.24
C VAL A 45 -0.82 -3.68 -1.82
N SER A 46 0.36 -4.12 -1.37
CA SER A 46 0.83 -3.94 0.00
C SER A 46 1.33 -2.53 0.27
N VAL A 47 0.92 -1.98 1.41
CA VAL A 47 1.28 -0.65 1.91
C VAL A 47 1.57 -0.70 3.41
N PHE A 48 2.18 0.37 3.93
CA PHE A 48 2.44 0.56 5.35
C PHE A 48 1.80 1.85 5.83
N LEU A 49 1.26 1.86 7.04
CA LEU A 49 0.58 3.02 7.61
C LEU A 49 1.41 3.66 8.73
N THR A 50 1.40 4.98 8.76
CA THR A 50 2.06 5.81 9.80
C THR A 50 1.22 5.88 11.08
N LEU A 51 0.93 4.72 11.67
CA LEU A 51 0.04 4.63 12.84
C LEU A 51 0.72 5.14 14.12
N ASP A 52 1.96 4.72 14.33
CA ASP A 52 2.71 4.96 15.57
C ASP A 52 4.03 5.70 15.33
N ALA A 53 4.41 5.89 14.06
CA ALA A 53 5.68 6.46 13.61
C ALA A 53 5.48 7.37 12.40
N GLY A 54 6.36 8.36 12.24
CA GLY A 54 6.40 9.23 11.06
C GLY A 54 6.90 8.51 9.81
N VAL A 55 6.74 9.14 8.64
CA VAL A 55 7.16 8.57 7.34
C VAL A 55 8.63 8.14 7.35
N ASP A 56 9.53 9.01 7.80
CA ASP A 56 10.97 8.77 7.76
C ASP A 56 11.38 7.58 8.65
N GLU A 57 10.86 7.56 9.88
CA GLU A 57 11.11 6.49 10.84
C GLU A 57 10.58 5.15 10.32
N LEU A 58 9.36 5.13 9.78
CA LEU A 58 8.77 3.90 9.25
C LEU A 58 9.53 3.39 8.03
N CYS A 59 9.93 4.28 7.13
CA CYS A 59 10.73 3.95 5.97
C CYS A 59 12.11 3.37 6.32
N ALA A 60 12.72 3.80 7.43
CA ALA A 60 14.01 3.31 7.91
C ALA A 60 13.88 1.98 8.68
N ALA A 61 12.81 1.83 9.47
CA ALA A 61 12.62 0.69 10.35
C ALA A 61 12.03 -0.54 9.64
N GLU A 62 11.16 -0.34 8.64
CA GLU A 62 10.46 -1.45 7.98
C GLU A 62 11.35 -2.14 6.93
N PRO A 63 11.69 -3.44 7.11
CA PRO A 63 12.57 -4.16 6.19
C PRO A 63 12.05 -4.22 4.74
N PHE A 64 10.72 -4.18 4.57
CA PHE A 64 10.08 -4.17 3.26
C PHE A 64 10.13 -2.80 2.58
N LEU A 65 10.20 -1.71 3.34
CA LEU A 65 10.30 -0.35 2.77
C LEU A 65 11.74 0.01 2.46
N VAL A 66 12.68 -0.25 3.37
CA VAL A 66 14.09 0.16 3.25
C VAL A 66 14.78 -0.38 1.97
N ARG A 67 14.30 -1.49 1.40
CA ARG A 67 14.82 -2.05 0.15
C ARG A 67 14.52 -1.20 -1.09
N TYR A 68 13.51 -0.34 -1.04
CA TYR A 68 13.09 0.47 -2.19
C TYR A 68 13.80 1.83 -2.20
N GLY A 69 14.32 2.24 -3.36
CA GLY A 69 14.96 3.56 -3.53
C GLY A 69 13.97 4.74 -3.56
N LYS A 70 12.70 4.46 -3.88
CA LYS A 70 11.62 5.44 -3.92
C LYS A 70 10.38 4.90 -3.24
N VAL A 71 9.61 5.82 -2.67
CA VAL A 71 8.28 5.54 -2.11
C VAL A 71 7.27 6.54 -2.66
N ARG A 72 6.00 6.21 -2.56
CA ARG A 72 4.88 7.14 -2.80
C ARG A 72 4.01 7.21 -1.56
N LEU A 73 3.43 8.39 -1.35
CA LEU A 73 2.56 8.66 -0.20
C LEU A 73 1.10 8.76 -0.63
N SER A 74 0.23 8.47 0.33
CA SER A 74 -1.20 8.72 0.28
C SER A 74 -1.77 8.90 1.67
N THR A 75 -3.09 9.02 1.77
CA THR A 75 -3.81 8.92 3.04
C THR A 75 -4.86 7.84 2.94
N ALA A 76 -5.24 7.26 4.09
CA ALA A 76 -6.31 6.28 4.14
C ALA A 76 -7.63 6.84 3.57
N GLY A 77 -7.93 8.11 3.84
CA GLY A 77 -9.10 8.80 3.31
C GLY A 77 -9.09 8.92 1.79
N ARG A 78 -7.93 9.25 1.19
CA ARG A 78 -7.81 9.39 -0.27
C ARG A 78 -8.04 8.05 -0.99
N LEU A 79 -7.48 6.96 -0.45
CA LEU A 79 -7.71 5.62 -0.99
C LEU A 79 -9.17 5.19 -0.85
N ARG A 80 -9.78 5.42 0.33
CA ARG A 80 -11.19 5.09 0.57
C ARG A 80 -12.11 5.89 -0.35
N ALA A 81 -11.87 7.18 -0.53
CA ALA A 81 -12.61 8.04 -1.47
C ALA A 81 -12.43 7.59 -2.94
N GLY A 82 -11.27 7.04 -3.29
CA GLY A 82 -11.01 6.39 -4.58
C GLY A 82 -11.71 5.03 -4.76
N GLY A 83 -12.39 4.51 -3.73
CA GLY A 83 -13.06 3.23 -3.76
C GLY A 83 -12.13 2.04 -3.50
N PHE A 84 -10.99 2.27 -2.84
CA PHE A 84 -10.01 1.25 -2.50
C PHE A 84 -9.97 1.00 -0.99
N PRO A 85 -10.62 -0.07 -0.48
CA PRO A 85 -10.55 -0.44 0.92
C PRO A 85 -9.13 -0.79 1.36
N LEU A 86 -8.81 -0.44 2.61
CA LEU A 86 -7.60 -0.89 3.31
C LEU A 86 -7.96 -2.03 4.24
N ILE A 87 -7.24 -3.14 4.15
CA ILE A 87 -7.44 -4.30 5.03
C ILE A 87 -6.17 -4.61 5.85
N PRO A 88 -6.30 -4.90 7.15
CA PRO A 88 -5.16 -5.04 8.06
C PRO A 88 -4.56 -6.45 7.98
N THR A 89 -3.78 -6.71 6.94
CA THR A 89 -3.12 -8.00 6.71
C THR A 89 -1.69 -8.02 7.28
N LEU A 90 -1.15 -9.22 7.52
CA LEU A 90 0.19 -9.42 8.08
C LEU A 90 0.37 -8.72 9.45
N GLN A 91 1.60 -8.30 9.79
CA GLN A 91 1.91 -7.63 11.06
C GLN A 91 1.78 -6.11 10.91
N ARG A 92 1.32 -5.45 11.99
CA ARG A 92 1.22 -3.98 12.02
C ARG A 92 2.61 -3.37 11.77
N PRO A 93 2.75 -2.33 10.92
CA PRO A 93 1.67 -1.51 10.34
C PRO A 93 1.33 -1.83 8.88
N HIS A 94 1.51 -3.08 8.44
CA HIS A 94 1.19 -3.52 7.07
C HIS A 94 -0.32 -3.55 6.80
N TYR A 95 -0.75 -3.08 5.64
CA TYR A 95 -2.10 -3.22 5.11
C TYR A 95 -2.04 -3.58 3.63
N ASP A 96 -3.13 -4.11 3.08
CA ASP A 96 -3.32 -4.19 1.64
C ASP A 96 -4.41 -3.22 1.18
N VAL A 97 -4.14 -2.56 0.05
CA VAL A 97 -5.13 -1.81 -0.72
C VAL A 97 -5.82 -2.79 -1.66
N VAL A 98 -7.13 -2.96 -1.52
CA VAL A 98 -7.91 -3.92 -2.34
C VAL A 98 -8.36 -3.27 -3.64
N LEU A 99 -8.15 -3.97 -4.75
CA LEU A 99 -8.60 -3.56 -6.08
C LEU A 99 -9.81 -4.42 -6.51
N PRO A 100 -10.83 -3.83 -7.18
CA PRO A 100 -11.96 -4.59 -7.70
C PRO A 100 -11.61 -5.43 -8.94
N ASP A 101 -10.67 -4.96 -9.76
CA ASP A 101 -10.21 -5.58 -11.00
C ASP A 101 -8.82 -5.03 -11.37
N LEU A 102 -8.26 -5.51 -12.48
CA LEU A 102 -6.96 -5.07 -13.00
C LEU A 102 -7.11 -4.22 -14.27
N GLU A 103 -8.30 -3.69 -14.54
CA GLU A 103 -8.58 -2.94 -15.75
C GLU A 103 -7.91 -1.55 -15.71
N PRO A 104 -7.50 -1.00 -16.88
CA PRO A 104 -6.79 0.28 -16.93
C PRO A 104 -7.48 1.43 -16.15
N PRO A 105 -8.82 1.60 -16.18
CA PRO A 105 -9.48 2.65 -15.39
C PRO A 105 -9.26 2.51 -13.88
N THR A 106 -9.26 1.28 -13.36
CA THR A 106 -9.00 0.99 -11.94
C THR A 106 -7.55 1.32 -11.58
N LEU A 107 -6.60 0.91 -12.43
CA LEU A 107 -5.17 1.17 -12.21
C LEU A 107 -4.84 2.66 -12.26
N LEU A 108 -5.43 3.42 -13.18
CA LEU A 108 -5.26 4.87 -13.27
C LEU A 108 -5.84 5.57 -12.04
N ARG A 109 -7.06 5.21 -11.63
CA ARG A 109 -7.67 5.76 -10.42
C ARG A 109 -6.86 5.46 -9.16
N LEU A 110 -6.23 4.29 -9.08
CA LEU A 110 -5.33 3.96 -7.99
C LEU A 110 -4.08 4.85 -8.03
N ASP A 111 -3.46 5.04 -9.19
CA ASP A 111 -2.30 5.91 -9.34
C ASP A 111 -2.61 7.36 -8.95
N ASP A 112 -3.79 7.88 -9.33
CA ASP A 112 -4.29 9.21 -8.94
C ASP A 112 -4.49 9.36 -7.42
N CYS A 113 -4.63 8.25 -6.69
CA CYS A 113 -4.68 8.26 -5.23
C CYS A 113 -3.30 8.33 -4.58
N PHE A 114 -2.19 8.40 -5.31
CA PHE A 114 -0.85 8.53 -4.76
C PHE A 114 -0.15 9.79 -5.26
N ASP A 115 0.67 10.38 -4.40
CA ASP A 115 1.51 11.50 -4.81
C ASP A 115 2.63 11.03 -5.73
N ALA A 116 3.31 12.00 -6.36
CA ALA A 116 4.51 11.74 -7.15
C ALA A 116 5.57 11.00 -6.30
N PRO A 117 6.39 10.14 -6.92
CA PRO A 117 7.39 9.37 -6.19
C PRO A 117 8.47 10.28 -5.58
N LEU A 118 8.78 10.05 -4.31
CA LEU A 118 9.89 10.68 -3.59
C LEU A 118 11.03 9.68 -3.38
N THR A 119 12.25 10.19 -3.20
CA THR A 119 13.36 9.39 -2.68
C THR A 119 12.97 8.82 -1.32
N ASN A 120 13.27 7.54 -1.09
CA ASN A 120 12.92 6.91 0.18
C ASN A 120 13.76 7.53 1.33
N PRO A 121 13.13 8.21 2.32
CA PRO A 121 13.86 8.85 3.42
C PRO A 121 14.58 7.85 4.33
N GLY A 122 14.15 6.59 4.36
CA GLY A 122 14.84 5.50 5.08
C GLY A 122 16.13 5.04 4.40
N ARG A 123 16.39 5.52 3.18
CA ARG A 123 17.67 5.41 2.47
C ARG A 123 18.29 6.79 2.39
N ALA A 124 18.85 7.27 3.50
CA ALA A 124 19.88 8.29 3.39
C ALA A 124 21.03 7.71 2.54
N GLU A 125 21.55 8.50 1.60
CA GLU A 125 22.64 8.13 0.69
C GLU A 125 23.91 7.66 1.43
#